data_AF-A0A969WEX3-F1
#
_entry.id   AF-A0A969WEX3-F1
#
_cell.length_a   1.000
_cell.length_b   1.000
_cell.length_c   1.000
_cell.angle_alpha   90.00
_cell.angle_beta   90.00
_cell.angle_gamma   90.00
#
_symmetry.space_group_name_H-M   'P 1'
#
loop_
_entity.id
_entity.type
_entity.pdbx_description
1 polymer ?
#
loop_
_entity_poly.entity_id
_entity_poly.type
_entity_poly.pdbx_seq_one_letter_code
_entity_poly.pdbx_strand_id
1 'polypeptide(L)'
;MRKKRAIFLIITLVLALGGFLLIKANVIFGSHTAVVNTTITDLLEDNAHQLPKQSVDLAMLNSDSVQDAVLTRVADWQVENVVLQNTVPIAQAIFDDDPVYGLKADLLITYVDGTQATLSWESWRYGLVLGPIVLSLGDGPPGYIVAATVQ
;
A
#
# COMPACT_ATOMS: atom_id res chain seq x y z
N MET A 1 -25.56 -38.39 4.85
CA MET A 1 -25.78 -37.58 3.62
C MET A 1 -25.83 -36.08 3.85
N ARG A 2 -26.53 -35.56 4.87
CA ARG A 2 -26.65 -34.10 5.12
C ARG A 2 -25.30 -33.37 5.32
N LYS A 3 -24.37 -33.94 6.10
CA LYS A 3 -23.02 -33.36 6.31
C LYS A 3 -22.21 -33.24 5.02
N LYS A 4 -22.22 -34.25 4.15
CA LYS A 4 -21.51 -34.22 2.86
C LYS A 4 -22.07 -33.15 1.91
N ARG A 5 -23.41 -32.97 1.89
CA ARG A 5 -24.06 -31.92 1.10
C ARG A 5 -23.73 -30.51 1.62
N ALA A 6 -23.72 -30.33 2.94
CA ALA A 6 -23.34 -29.06 3.56
C ALA A 6 -21.89 -28.67 3.25
N ILE A 7 -20.95 -29.62 3.35
CA ILE A 7 -19.54 -29.39 3.01
C ILE A 7 -19.40 -28.99 1.53
N PHE A 8 -20.06 -29.71 0.63
CA PHE A 8 -20.01 -29.39 -0.80
C PHE A 8 -20.56 -27.99 -1.10
N LEU A 9 -21.67 -27.61 -0.46
CA LEU A 9 -22.25 -26.27 -0.56
C LEU A 9 -21.27 -25.20 -0.05
N ILE A 10 -20.63 -25.42 1.10
CA ILE A 10 -19.64 -24.49 1.65
C ILE A 10 -18.46 -24.32 0.69
N ILE A 11 -17.91 -25.42 0.18
CA ILE A 11 -16.80 -25.37 -0.80
C ILE A 11 -17.22 -24.58 -2.03
N THR A 12 -18.41 -24.85 -2.56
CA THR A 12 -18.92 -24.16 -3.76
C THR A 12 -19.11 -22.66 -3.49
N LEU A 13 -19.63 -22.29 -2.32
CA LEU A 13 -19.81 -20.90 -1.92
C LEU A 13 -18.47 -20.18 -1.78
N VAL A 14 -17.47 -20.83 -1.14
CA VAL A 14 -16.12 -20.28 -0.98
C VAL A 14 -15.44 -20.08 -2.33
N LEU A 15 -15.58 -21.04 -3.25
CA LEU A 15 -15.04 -20.92 -4.61
C LEU A 15 -15.74 -19.80 -5.41
N ALA A 16 -17.06 -19.70 -5.30
CA ALA A 16 -17.81 -18.63 -5.96
C ALA A 16 -17.42 -17.24 -5.43
N LEU A 17 -17.28 -17.11 -4.11
CA LEU A 17 -16.83 -15.87 -3.47
C LEU A 17 -15.39 -15.52 -3.88
N GLY A 18 -14.49 -16.51 -3.87
CA GLY A 18 -13.12 -16.33 -4.35
C GLY A 18 -13.07 -15.89 -5.81
N GLY A 19 -13.84 -16.54 -6.69
CA GLY A 19 -13.94 -16.16 -8.10
C GLY A 19 -14.48 -14.75 -8.31
N PHE A 20 -15.52 -14.36 -7.57
CA PHE A 20 -16.07 -13.00 -7.61
C PHE A 20 -15.04 -11.93 -7.22
N LEU A 21 -14.30 -12.16 -6.13
CA LEU A 21 -13.26 -11.25 -5.66
C LEU A 21 -12.09 -11.14 -6.65
N LEU A 22 -11.70 -12.25 -7.28
CA LEU A 22 -10.64 -12.27 -8.30
C LEU A 22 -11.02 -11.49 -9.56
N ILE A 23 -12.29 -11.52 -9.97
CA ILE A 23 -12.77 -10.76 -11.14
C ILE A 23 -12.70 -9.25 -10.89
N LYS A 24 -12.93 -8.81 -9.66
CA LYS A 24 -12.85 -7.39 -9.30
C LYS A 24 -11.41 -6.89 -9.15
N ALA A 25 -10.46 -7.78 -8.79
CA ALA A 25 -9.06 -7.42 -8.55
C ALA A 25 -8.32 -7.03 -9.85
N ASN A 26 -7.67 -5.86 -9.84
CA ASN A 26 -6.75 -5.46 -10.91
C ASN A 26 -5.43 -6.21 -10.77
N VAL A 27 -4.91 -6.30 -9.53
CA VAL A 27 -3.64 -6.95 -9.22
C VAL A 27 -3.77 -7.75 -7.94
N ILE A 28 -3.12 -8.91 -7.90
CA ILE A 28 -3.06 -9.77 -6.72
C ILE A 28 -1.61 -9.82 -6.25
N PHE A 29 -1.38 -9.37 -5.03
CA PHE A 29 -0.08 -9.44 -4.40
C PHE A 29 -0.02 -10.64 -3.46
N GLY A 30 1.05 -11.43 -3.58
CA GLY A 30 1.29 -12.59 -2.73
C GLY A 30 1.90 -12.26 -1.36
N SER A 31 2.32 -11.01 -1.15
CA SER A 31 2.88 -10.54 0.12
C SER A 31 2.66 -9.04 0.31
N HIS A 32 2.66 -8.60 1.57
CA HIS A 32 2.54 -7.18 1.92
C HIS A 32 3.73 -6.37 1.40
N THR A 33 4.94 -6.90 1.51
CA THR A 33 6.16 -6.27 0.98
C THR A 33 6.08 -6.03 -0.52
N ALA A 34 5.47 -6.93 -1.30
CA ALA A 34 5.30 -6.74 -2.74
C ALA A 34 4.40 -5.54 -3.07
N VAL A 35 3.33 -5.33 -2.30
CA VAL A 35 2.44 -4.17 -2.44
C VAL A 35 3.21 -2.87 -2.18
N VAL A 36 3.95 -2.84 -1.05
CA VAL A 36 4.73 -1.65 -0.67
C VAL A 36 5.80 -1.37 -1.71
N ASN A 37 6.55 -2.38 -2.14
CA ASN A 37 7.63 -2.19 -3.08
C ASN A 37 7.16 -1.63 -4.42
N THR A 38 6.04 -2.17 -4.92
CA THR A 38 5.43 -1.66 -6.15
C THR A 38 4.99 -0.21 -5.96
N THR A 39 4.27 0.08 -4.87
CA THR A 39 3.77 1.45 -4.61
C THR A 39 4.88 2.47 -4.43
N ILE A 40 5.97 2.12 -3.74
CA ILE A 40 7.12 3.03 -3.57
C ILE A 40 7.89 3.20 -4.87
N THR A 41 7.99 2.15 -5.68
CA THR A 41 8.59 2.26 -7.02
C THR A 41 7.79 3.24 -7.87
N ASP A 42 6.46 3.08 -7.94
CA ASP A 42 5.58 3.98 -8.68
C ASP A 42 5.69 5.43 -8.16
N LEU A 43 5.68 5.62 -6.84
CA LEU A 43 5.85 6.93 -6.21
C LEU A 43 7.19 7.57 -6.62
N LEU A 44 8.28 6.81 -6.63
CA LEU A 44 9.59 7.32 -7.04
C LEU A 44 9.61 7.66 -8.53
N GLU A 45 9.01 6.84 -9.39
CA GLU A 45 8.92 7.12 -10.83
C GLU A 45 8.13 8.41 -11.10
N ASP A 46 6.98 8.58 -10.44
CA ASP A 46 6.14 9.78 -10.55
C ASP A 46 6.85 11.06 -10.07
N ASN A 47 7.80 10.92 -9.14
CA ASN A 47 8.56 12.03 -8.57
C ASN A 47 10.01 12.09 -9.10
N ALA A 48 10.29 11.54 -10.28
CA ALA A 48 11.61 11.56 -10.92
C ALA A 48 12.77 11.06 -10.03
N HIS A 49 12.48 10.05 -9.22
CA HIS A 49 13.31 9.46 -8.17
C HIS A 49 13.77 10.44 -7.09
N GLN A 50 12.94 11.42 -6.76
CA GLN A 50 13.23 12.40 -5.72
C GLN A 50 12.23 12.29 -4.58
N LEU A 51 12.74 12.38 -3.34
CA LEU A 51 11.92 12.45 -2.14
C LEU A 51 12.42 13.58 -1.23
N PRO A 52 11.53 14.15 -0.41
CA PRO A 52 11.92 15.15 0.57
C PRO A 52 12.65 14.51 1.75
N LYS A 53 13.60 15.25 2.32
CA LYS A 53 14.26 14.85 3.58
C LYS A 53 13.44 15.19 4.82
N GLN A 54 12.38 15.97 4.66
CA GLN A 54 11.52 16.47 5.73
C GLN A 54 10.12 15.90 5.60
N SER A 55 9.35 15.93 6.69
CA SER A 55 7.95 15.51 6.70
C SER A 55 7.13 16.34 5.72
N VAL A 56 6.39 15.67 4.84
CA VAL A 56 5.49 16.32 3.87
C VAL A 56 4.30 15.41 3.59
N ASP A 57 3.16 16.04 3.32
CA ASP A 57 2.05 15.35 2.67
C ASP A 57 2.42 15.10 1.19
N LEU A 58 2.40 13.82 0.75
CA LEU A 58 2.75 13.48 -0.63
C LEU A 58 1.78 14.09 -1.63
N ALA A 59 0.52 14.29 -1.24
CA ALA A 59 -0.46 14.99 -2.07
C ALA A 59 -0.04 16.44 -2.37
N MET A 60 0.81 17.03 -1.53
CA MET A 60 1.26 18.40 -1.66
C MET A 60 2.59 18.55 -2.42
N LEU A 61 3.30 17.46 -2.71
CA LEU A 61 4.58 17.50 -3.44
C LEU A 61 4.48 18.15 -4.83
N ASN A 62 3.35 17.93 -5.51
CA ASN A 62 3.07 18.51 -6.82
C ASN A 62 2.26 19.80 -6.77
N SER A 63 2.01 20.33 -5.56
CA SER A 63 1.26 21.57 -5.37
C SER A 63 2.22 22.76 -5.28
N ASP A 64 1.89 23.86 -5.96
CA ASP A 64 2.64 25.14 -5.90
C ASP A 64 2.78 25.69 -4.47
N SER A 65 2.04 25.13 -3.51
CA SER A 65 2.02 25.50 -2.08
C SER A 65 3.23 24.98 -1.27
N VAL A 66 4.02 24.04 -1.78
CA VAL A 66 5.22 23.52 -1.08
C VAL A 66 6.48 23.96 -1.81
N GLN A 67 6.69 25.28 -1.92
CA GLN A 67 7.91 25.84 -2.52
C GLN A 67 9.20 25.56 -1.72
N ASP A 68 9.10 25.09 -0.48
CA ASP A 68 10.24 24.92 0.43
C ASP A 68 10.66 23.46 0.67
N ALA A 69 10.00 22.47 0.06
CA ALA A 69 10.46 21.08 0.16
C ALA A 69 11.61 20.81 -0.82
N VAL A 70 12.84 20.81 -0.28
CA VAL A 70 14.01 20.40 -1.04
C VAL A 70 13.91 18.90 -1.33
N LEU A 71 13.56 18.56 -2.57
CA LEU A 71 13.56 17.19 -3.06
C LEU A 71 14.99 16.78 -3.40
N THR A 72 15.40 15.62 -2.89
CA THR A 72 16.72 15.07 -3.13
C THR A 72 16.58 13.73 -3.83
N ARG A 73 17.46 13.48 -4.80
CA ARG A 73 17.43 12.22 -5.55
C ARG A 73 17.76 11.04 -4.64
N VAL A 74 16.94 10.01 -4.70
CA VAL A 74 17.12 8.73 -4.02
C VAL A 74 18.10 7.88 -4.81
N ALA A 75 19.12 7.35 -4.13
CA ALA A 75 20.09 6.42 -4.70
C ALA A 75 19.70 4.96 -4.43
N ASP A 76 19.25 4.67 -3.21
CA ASP A 76 18.78 3.35 -2.79
C ASP A 76 17.66 3.50 -1.76
N TRP A 77 16.78 2.51 -1.69
CA TRP A 77 15.74 2.46 -0.67
C TRP A 77 15.43 1.03 -0.26
N GLN A 78 15.06 0.87 1.01
CA GLN A 78 14.64 -0.40 1.59
C GLN A 78 13.40 -0.18 2.46
N VAL A 79 12.56 -1.20 2.55
CA VAL A 79 11.34 -1.15 3.36
C VAL A 79 11.49 -2.02 4.61
N GLU A 80 11.05 -1.48 5.73
CA GLU A 80 10.96 -2.15 7.03
C GLU A 80 9.56 -1.96 7.64
N ASN A 81 9.24 -2.77 8.65
CA ASN A 81 8.03 -2.63 9.46
C ASN A 81 6.71 -2.46 8.67
N VAL A 82 6.56 -3.26 7.61
CA VAL A 82 5.37 -3.21 6.76
C VAL A 82 4.12 -3.68 7.51
N VAL A 83 3.09 -2.83 7.54
CA VAL A 83 1.77 -3.12 8.13
C VAL A 83 0.68 -2.77 7.13
N LEU A 84 -0.07 -3.79 6.68
CA LEU A 84 -1.27 -3.61 5.87
C LEU A 84 -2.49 -4.13 6.62
N GLN A 85 -3.55 -3.33 6.65
CA GLN A 85 -4.78 -3.69 7.34
C GLN A 85 -6.01 -3.09 6.64
N ASN A 86 -7.09 -3.86 6.57
CA ASN A 86 -8.38 -3.32 6.13
C ASN A 86 -8.81 -2.21 7.10
N THR A 87 -9.36 -1.11 6.57
CA THR A 87 -9.84 0.02 7.41
C THR A 87 -11.09 -0.36 8.22
N VAL A 88 -11.85 -1.33 7.72
CA VAL A 88 -13.00 -1.94 8.38
C VAL A 88 -12.80 -3.46 8.51
N PRO A 89 -13.54 -4.15 9.40
CA PRO A 89 -13.45 -5.60 9.51
C PRO A 89 -13.65 -6.29 8.16
N ILE A 90 -12.91 -7.38 7.90
CA ILE A 90 -12.90 -8.03 6.58
C ILE A 90 -14.29 -8.47 6.11
N ALA A 91 -15.14 -8.91 7.05
CA ALA A 91 -16.51 -9.30 6.74
C ALA A 91 -17.34 -8.15 6.19
N GLN A 92 -17.06 -6.91 6.61
CA GLN A 92 -17.70 -5.71 6.06
C GLN A 92 -17.03 -5.28 4.76
N ALA A 93 -15.69 -5.28 4.71
CA ALA A 93 -14.94 -4.85 3.54
C ALA A 93 -15.28 -5.67 2.26
N ILE A 94 -15.54 -6.97 2.39
CA ILE A 94 -15.92 -7.83 1.24
C ILE A 94 -17.24 -7.38 0.58
N PHE A 95 -18.16 -6.80 1.35
CA PHE A 95 -19.45 -6.32 0.85
C PHE A 95 -19.49 -4.80 0.65
N ASP A 96 -18.35 -4.12 0.87
CA ASP A 96 -18.20 -2.72 0.53
C ASP A 96 -18.09 -2.60 -1.00
N ASP A 97 -18.67 -1.54 -1.54
CA ASP A 97 -18.55 -1.25 -2.97
C ASP A 97 -17.13 -0.75 -3.28
N ASP A 98 -16.52 -0.02 -2.33
CA ASP A 98 -15.20 0.59 -2.45
C ASP A 98 -14.32 0.26 -1.23
N PRO A 99 -13.93 -1.02 -1.03
CA PRO A 99 -13.16 -1.38 0.15
C PRO A 99 -11.78 -0.73 0.13
N VAL A 100 -11.35 -0.26 1.30
CA VAL A 100 -10.07 0.42 1.48
C VAL A 100 -9.22 -0.33 2.51
N TYR A 101 -7.93 -0.44 2.24
CA TYR A 101 -6.94 -0.84 3.23
C TYR A 101 -5.92 0.27 3.46
N GLY A 102 -5.47 0.37 4.70
CA GLY A 102 -4.35 1.21 5.10
C GLY A 102 -3.03 0.45 4.95
N LEU A 103 -2.00 1.19 4.57
CA LEU A 103 -0.63 0.74 4.43
C LEU A 103 0.24 1.66 5.28
N LYS A 104 1.04 1.10 6.19
CA LYS A 104 2.13 1.79 6.88
C LYS A 104 3.44 1.04 6.67
N ALA A 105 4.54 1.75 6.49
CA ALA A 105 5.88 1.17 6.42
C ALA A 105 6.94 2.20 6.79
N ASP A 106 8.10 1.73 7.26
CA ASP A 106 9.28 2.56 7.40
C ASP A 106 10.18 2.37 6.17
N LEU A 107 10.62 3.47 5.57
CA LEU A 107 11.49 3.48 4.40
C LEU A 107 12.87 3.96 4.82
N LEU A 108 13.87 3.10 4.67
CA LEU A 108 15.27 3.47 4.80
C LEU A 108 15.75 3.98 3.44
N ILE A 109 15.95 5.28 3.34
CA ILE A 109 16.35 5.97 2.11
C ILE A 109 17.83 6.33 2.19
N THR A 110 18.58 6.00 1.15
CA THR A 110 19.91 6.56 0.89
C THR A 110 19.81 7.54 -0.27
N TYR A 111 20.18 8.79 -0.04
CA TYR A 111 20.19 9.84 -1.07
C TYR A 111 21.52 9.84 -1.84
N VAL A 112 21.51 10.43 -3.04
CA VAL A 112 22.70 10.54 -3.91
C VAL A 112 23.83 11.37 -3.28
N ASP A 113 23.49 12.30 -2.39
CA ASP A 113 24.47 13.08 -1.63
C ASP A 113 25.06 12.34 -0.41
N GLY A 114 24.67 11.09 -0.20
CA GLY A 114 25.15 10.23 0.87
C GLY A 114 24.38 10.38 2.19
N THR A 115 23.44 11.32 2.29
CA THR A 115 22.55 11.41 3.46
C THR A 115 21.68 10.16 3.57
N GLN A 116 21.41 9.71 4.79
CA GLN A 116 20.46 8.63 5.05
C GLN A 116 19.27 9.15 5.86
N ALA A 117 18.08 8.64 5.56
CA ALA A 117 16.89 8.98 6.31
C ALA A 117 15.98 7.78 6.51
N THR A 118 15.29 7.74 7.64
CA THR A 118 14.14 6.85 7.86
C THR A 118 12.87 7.67 7.71
N LEU A 119 12.07 7.33 6.70
CA LEU A 119 10.80 7.97 6.40
C LEU A 119 9.66 7.03 6.77
N SER A 120 8.80 7.44 7.69
CA SER A 120 7.57 6.70 7.98
C SER A 120 6.52 7.07 6.93
N TRP A 121 6.07 6.08 6.18
CA TRP A 121 5.13 6.24 5.09
C TRP A 121 3.79 5.61 5.44
N GLU A 122 2.71 6.33 5.19
CA GLU A 122 1.35 5.84 5.34
C GLU A 122 0.51 6.22 4.13
N SER A 123 -0.34 5.30 3.63
CA SER A 123 -1.24 5.53 2.50
C SER A 123 -2.49 4.63 2.59
N TRP A 124 -3.52 4.96 1.82
CA TRP A 124 -4.74 4.18 1.67
C TRP A 124 -4.94 3.77 0.23
N ARG A 125 -5.34 2.51 0.00
CA ARG A 125 -5.53 1.94 -1.34
C ARG A 125 -6.86 1.21 -1.43
N TYR A 126 -7.47 1.21 -2.61
CA TYR A 126 -8.67 0.41 -2.85
C TYR A 126 -8.30 -1.06 -2.96
N GLY A 127 -8.92 -1.90 -2.15
CA GLY A 127 -8.62 -3.31 -2.10
C GLY A 127 -8.95 -4.00 -0.77
N LEU A 128 -8.49 -5.24 -0.68
CA LEU A 128 -8.70 -6.12 0.48
C LEU A 128 -7.41 -6.80 0.89
N VAL A 129 -7.14 -6.79 2.20
CA VAL A 129 -6.06 -7.56 2.82
C VAL A 129 -6.65 -8.87 3.35
N LEU A 130 -6.23 -9.99 2.77
CA LEU A 130 -6.67 -11.36 3.06
C LEU A 130 -5.52 -12.17 3.65
N GLY A 131 -5.10 -11.82 4.87
CA GLY A 131 -3.90 -12.40 5.47
C GLY A 131 -2.66 -11.95 4.67
N PRO A 132 -1.81 -12.86 4.16
CA PRO A 132 -0.63 -12.48 3.38
C PRO A 132 -0.96 -11.98 1.97
N ILE A 133 -2.14 -12.32 1.44
CA ILE A 133 -2.57 -11.94 0.09
C ILE A 133 -3.26 -10.58 0.14
N VAL A 134 -2.99 -9.74 -0.85
CA VAL A 134 -3.69 -8.45 -1.02
C VAL A 134 -4.32 -8.41 -2.41
N LEU A 135 -5.61 -8.13 -2.46
CA LEU A 135 -6.36 -7.86 -3.68
C LEU A 135 -6.41 -6.36 -3.90
N SER A 136 -5.65 -5.84 -4.86
CA SER A 136 -5.69 -4.43 -5.21
C SER A 136 -6.77 -4.19 -6.28
N LEU A 137 -7.66 -3.24 -6.00
CA LEU A 137 -8.74 -2.80 -6.88
C LEU A 137 -8.40 -1.49 -7.60
N GLY A 138 -7.25 -0.88 -7.29
CA GLY A 138 -6.79 0.37 -7.88
C GLY A 138 -6.02 1.24 -6.90
N ASP A 139 -5.58 2.38 -7.41
CA ASP A 139 -4.88 3.39 -6.63
C ASP A 139 -5.86 4.15 -5.73
N GLY A 140 -5.54 4.20 -4.44
CA GLY A 140 -6.16 5.13 -3.50
C GLY A 140 -5.31 6.39 -3.32
N PRO A 141 -5.76 7.35 -2.48
CA PRO A 141 -5.12 8.65 -2.35
C PRO A 141 -3.62 8.55 -2.01
N PRO A 142 -2.79 9.45 -2.57
CA PRO A 142 -1.38 9.56 -2.22
C PRO A 142 -1.35 9.90 -0.74
N GLY A 143 -0.76 9.03 0.07
CA GLY A 143 -0.76 9.18 1.51
C GLY A 143 0.17 10.30 2.00
N TYR A 144 0.82 10.13 3.14
CA TYR A 144 1.80 11.09 3.65
C TYR A 144 3.12 10.44 4.02
N ILE A 145 4.19 11.23 4.01
CA ILE A 145 5.51 10.86 4.55
C ILE A 145 5.79 11.71 5.78
N VAL A 146 6.12 11.06 6.88
CA VAL A 146 6.68 11.70 8.07
C VAL A 146 8.15 11.32 8.16
N ALA A 147 9.06 12.29 8.02
CA ALA A 147 10.47 12.04 8.23
C ALA A 147 10.73 11.83 9.73
N ALA A 148 11.18 10.64 10.10
CA ALA A 148 11.42 10.28 11.50
C ALA A 148 12.83 10.66 11.95
N THR A 149 13.84 10.52 11.07
CA THR A 149 15.25 10.82 11.38
C THR A 149 16.02 11.05 10.09
N VAL A 150 16.88 12.07 10.07
CA VAL A 150 17.85 12.35 9.01
C VAL A 150 19.23 12.35 9.65
N GLN A 151 20.16 11.53 9.14
CA GLN A 151 21.53 11.39 9.65
C GLN A 151 22.56 11.84 8.62
#